data_AF-A0A9Y2IMG9-F1
#
_entry.id   AF-A0A9Y2IMG9-F1
#
_cell.length_a   1.000
_cell.length_b   1.000
_cell.length_c   1.000
_cell.angle_alpha   90.00
_cell.angle_beta   90.00
_cell.angle_gamma   90.00
#
_symmetry.space_group_name_H-M   'P 1'
#
loop_
_entity.id
_entity.type
_entity.pdbx_description
1 polymer ?
#
loop_
_entity_poly.entity_id
_entity_poly.type
_entity_poly.pdbx_seq_one_letter_code
_entity_poly.pdbx_strand_id
1 'polypeptide(L)'
;MTAIAPPREPVVVQVARGLLGFVAVGHVVVPLVMWAREAVLRNEIAVAHPEFGVGEVARSADVAVGAAVGFHVVLLVLCLVPVWKLGGGKPWVRRLVTVSKLLGLVFSMVSWSASGMFHAVIPVVGVLQVASVVLLWVPAGRKFFAGCR
;
A
#
# COMPACT_ATOMS: atom_id res chain seq x y z
N MET A 1 -13.90 40.23 -12.79
CA MET A 1 -13.01 39.30 -12.05
C MET A 1 -12.84 38.05 -12.89
N THR A 2 -11.71 37.90 -13.57
CA THR A 2 -11.39 36.72 -14.38
C THR A 2 -10.89 35.62 -13.45
N ALA A 3 -11.64 34.52 -13.31
CA ALA A 3 -11.20 33.38 -12.52
C ALA A 3 -9.95 32.76 -13.17
N ILE A 4 -8.82 32.77 -12.47
CA ILE A 4 -7.61 32.10 -12.91
C ILE A 4 -7.86 30.59 -12.80
N ALA A 5 -7.80 29.89 -13.93
CA ALA A 5 -7.94 28.44 -13.94
C ALA A 5 -6.86 27.79 -13.04
N PRO A 6 -7.19 26.75 -12.27
CA PRO A 6 -6.21 26.09 -11.42
C PRO A 6 -5.05 25.54 -12.27
N PRO A 7 -3.82 25.58 -11.76
CA PRO A 7 -2.67 25.07 -12.49
C PRO A 7 -2.88 23.60 -12.86
N ARG A 8 -2.59 23.25 -14.12
CA ARG A 8 -2.69 21.87 -14.60
C ARG A 8 -1.81 20.95 -13.77
N GLU A 9 -2.36 19.80 -13.37
CA GLU A 9 -1.64 18.77 -12.64
C GLU A 9 -0.45 18.27 -13.48
N PRO A 10 0.80 18.32 -12.98
CA PRO A 10 1.95 17.82 -13.72
C PRO A 10 1.83 16.33 -13.99
N VAL A 11 2.35 15.86 -15.14
CA VAL A 11 2.33 14.43 -15.53
C VAL A 11 2.90 13.53 -14.43
N VAL A 12 3.97 13.95 -13.75
CA VAL A 12 4.56 13.16 -12.65
C VAL A 12 3.58 12.93 -11.49
N VAL A 13 2.70 13.89 -11.21
CA VAL A 13 1.68 13.77 -10.15
C VAL A 13 0.54 12.88 -10.64
N GLN A 14 0.14 13.00 -11.91
CA GLN A 14 -0.87 12.12 -12.51
C GLN A 14 -0.41 10.65 -12.51
N VAL A 15 0.85 10.39 -12.88
CA VAL A 15 1.44 9.04 -12.84
C VAL A 15 1.50 8.53 -11.40
N ALA A 16 2.01 9.33 -10.46
CA ALA A 16 2.02 8.94 -9.04
C ALA A 16 0.61 8.60 -8.52
N ARG A 17 -0.40 9.36 -8.94
CA ARG A 17 -1.81 9.07 -8.62
C ARG A 17 -2.27 7.73 -9.18
N GLY A 18 -1.92 7.43 -10.44
CA GLY A 18 -2.21 6.13 -11.06
C GLY A 18 -1.53 4.98 -10.34
N LEU A 19 -0.25 5.13 -9.98
CA LEU A 19 0.50 4.12 -9.22
C LEU A 19 -0.12 3.86 -7.84
N LEU A 20 -0.56 4.90 -7.14
CA LEU A 20 -1.27 4.76 -5.87
C LEU A 20 -2.60 4.01 -6.04
N GLY A 21 -3.33 4.27 -7.13
CA GLY A 21 -4.54 3.52 -7.49
C GLY A 21 -4.27 2.04 -7.72
N PHE A 22 -3.18 1.70 -8.42
CA PHE A 22 -2.79 0.31 -8.63
C PHE A 22 -2.39 -0.39 -7.32
N VAL A 23 -1.63 0.29 -6.45
CA VAL A 23 -1.28 -0.22 -5.12
C VAL A 23 -2.53 -0.42 -4.25
N ALA A 24 -3.52 0.48 -4.37
CA ALA A 24 -4.81 0.35 -3.68
C ALA A 24 -5.53 -0.96 -4.05
N VAL A 25 -5.56 -1.31 -5.35
CA VAL A 25 -6.11 -2.59 -5.81
C VAL A 25 -5.35 -3.77 -5.19
N GLY A 26 -4.02 -3.68 -5.11
CA GLY A 26 -3.20 -4.69 -4.43
C GLY A 26 -3.62 -4.94 -2.98
N HIS A 27 -4.01 -3.90 -2.23
CA HIS A 27 -4.50 -4.07 -0.86
C HIS A 27 -5.86 -4.76 -0.75
N VAL A 28 -6.64 -4.83 -1.83
CA VAL A 28 -7.85 -5.66 -1.88
C VAL A 28 -7.51 -7.10 -2.28
N VAL A 29 -6.60 -7.26 -3.26
CA VAL A 29 -6.23 -8.58 -3.78
C VAL A 29 -5.53 -9.44 -2.73
N VAL A 30 -4.64 -8.87 -1.91
CA VAL A 30 -3.85 -9.65 -0.93
C VAL A 30 -4.75 -10.39 0.08
N PRO A 31 -5.70 -9.75 0.79
CA PRO A 31 -6.63 -10.47 1.67
C PRO A 31 -7.47 -11.52 0.95
N LEU A 32 -7.91 -11.25 -0.28
CA LEU A 32 -8.68 -12.22 -1.08
C LEU A 32 -7.85 -13.46 -1.41
N VAL A 33 -6.58 -13.28 -1.77
CA VAL A 33 -5.64 -14.39 -2.02
C VAL A 33 -5.37 -15.16 -0.73
N MET A 34 -5.14 -14.46 0.38
CA MET A 34 -4.90 -15.08 1.68
C MET A 34 -6.09 -15.95 2.12
N TRP A 35 -7.31 -15.45 1.93
CA TRP A 35 -8.53 -16.20 2.20
C TRP A 35 -8.71 -17.40 1.25
N ALA A 36 -8.52 -17.20 -0.06
CA ALA A 36 -8.60 -18.28 -1.04
C ALA A 36 -7.52 -19.37 -0.84
N ARG A 37 -6.40 -19.02 -0.20
CA ARG A 37 -5.25 -19.91 0.08
C ARG A 37 -5.09 -20.22 1.57
N GLU A 38 -6.18 -20.21 2.33
CA GLU A 38 -6.16 -20.43 3.78
C GLU A 38 -5.50 -21.77 4.17
N ALA A 39 -5.67 -22.82 3.38
CA ALA A 39 -5.00 -24.11 3.61
C ALA A 39 -3.46 -24.00 3.56
N VAL A 40 -2.92 -23.16 2.66
CA VAL A 40 -1.47 -22.91 2.58
C VAL A 40 -1.01 -22.15 3.81
N LEU A 41 -1.78 -21.14 4.24
CA LEU A 41 -1.49 -20.39 5.46
C LEU A 41 -1.48 -21.29 6.71
N ARG A 42 -2.48 -22.16 6.86
CA ARG A 42 -2.54 -23.15 7.95
C ARG A 42 -1.32 -24.07 7.95
N ASN A 43 -0.88 -24.51 6.76
CA ASN A 43 0.33 -25.33 6.64
C ASN A 43 1.59 -24.54 7.02
N GLU A 44 1.75 -23.29 6.56
CA GLU A 44 2.87 -22.42 6.97
C GLU A 44 2.91 -22.22 8.49
N ILE A 45 1.75 -22.01 9.13
CA ILE A 45 1.64 -21.90 10.59
C ILE A 45 2.05 -23.20 11.29
N ALA A 46 1.55 -24.35 10.82
CA ALA A 46 1.88 -25.65 11.42
C ALA A 46 3.38 -25.99 11.31
N VAL A 47 4.03 -25.59 10.21
CA VAL A 47 5.48 -25.75 10.03
C VAL A 47 6.25 -24.80 10.96
N ALA A 48 5.80 -23.55 11.09
CA ALA A 48 6.44 -22.57 11.96
C ALA A 48 6.26 -22.88 13.46
N HIS A 49 5.16 -23.55 13.82
CA HIS A 49 4.76 -23.88 15.19
C HIS A 49 4.41 -25.38 15.31
N PRO A 50 5.42 -26.27 15.30
CA PRO A 50 5.18 -27.72 15.37
C PRO A 50 4.53 -28.17 16.69
N GLU A 51 4.55 -27.33 17.72
CA GLU A 51 3.88 -27.54 19.00
C GLU A 51 2.36 -27.31 18.94
N PHE A 52 1.83 -26.64 17.90
CA PHE A 52 0.40 -26.35 17.81
C PHE A 52 -0.43 -27.56 17.39
N GLY A 53 -1.54 -27.78 18.08
CA GLY A 53 -2.58 -28.70 17.64
C GLY A 53 -3.41 -28.14 16.48
N VAL A 54 -4.19 -29.00 15.82
CA VAL A 54 -5.05 -28.62 14.67
C VAL A 54 -5.98 -27.44 14.98
N GLY A 55 -6.55 -27.41 16.19
CA GLY A 55 -7.43 -26.32 16.62
C GLY A 55 -6.71 -24.98 16.82
N GLU A 56 -5.46 -25.00 17.27
CA GLU A 56 -4.64 -23.80 17.46
C GLU A 56 -4.17 -23.24 16.12
N VAL A 57 -3.80 -24.12 15.18
CA VAL A 57 -3.46 -23.74 13.80
C VAL A 57 -4.66 -23.06 13.12
N ALA A 58 -5.85 -23.65 13.20
CA ALA A 58 -7.06 -23.07 12.61
C ALA A 58 -7.38 -21.69 13.20
N ARG A 59 -7.37 -21.57 14.53
CA ARG A 59 -7.60 -20.28 15.22
C ARG A 59 -6.56 -19.23 14.82
N SER A 60 -5.29 -19.62 14.71
CA SER A 60 -4.20 -18.71 14.33
C SER A 60 -4.36 -18.23 12.89
N ALA A 61 -4.80 -19.11 11.98
CA ALA A 61 -5.11 -18.73 10.61
C ALA A 61 -6.28 -17.73 10.54
N ASP A 62 -7.36 -17.96 11.30
CA ASP A 62 -8.50 -17.04 11.36
C ASP A 62 -8.08 -15.65 11.86
N VAL A 63 -7.27 -15.60 12.93
CA VAL A 63 -6.72 -14.35 13.48
C VAL A 63 -5.81 -13.67 12.46
N ALA A 64 -4.95 -14.42 11.78
CA ALA A 64 -4.05 -13.88 10.77
C ALA A 64 -4.82 -13.27 9.58
N VAL A 65 -5.85 -13.96 9.06
CA VAL A 65 -6.71 -13.45 7.99
C VAL A 65 -7.47 -12.20 8.44
N GLY A 66 -8.07 -12.23 9.63
CA GLY A 66 -8.78 -11.06 10.18
C GLY A 66 -7.87 -9.85 10.38
N ALA A 67 -6.68 -10.06 10.94
CA ALA A 67 -5.66 -9.02 11.09
C ALA A 67 -5.20 -8.47 9.74
N ALA A 68 -4.98 -9.35 8.75
CA ALA A 68 -4.61 -8.95 7.39
C ALA A 68 -5.70 -8.06 6.76
N VAL A 69 -6.98 -8.45 6.84
CA VAL A 69 -8.10 -7.63 6.34
C VAL A 69 -8.09 -6.24 6.98
N GLY A 70 -8.05 -6.16 8.31
CA GLY A 70 -8.06 -4.87 9.02
C GLY A 70 -6.88 -3.97 8.63
N PHE A 71 -5.68 -4.55 8.60
CA PHE A 71 -4.47 -3.85 8.20
C PHE A 71 -4.53 -3.35 6.74
N HIS A 72 -4.96 -4.20 5.82
CA HIS A 72 -5.07 -3.86 4.40
C HIS A 72 -6.15 -2.81 4.12
N VAL A 73 -7.25 -2.79 4.88
CA VAL A 73 -8.26 -1.71 4.80
C VAL A 73 -7.65 -0.36 5.18
N VAL A 74 -6.83 -0.30 6.23
CA VAL A 74 -6.13 0.95 6.60
C VAL A 74 -5.22 1.40 5.46
N LEU A 75 -4.41 0.49 4.92
CA LEU A 75 -3.51 0.81 3.80
C LEU A 75 -4.27 1.24 2.53
N LEU A 76 -5.41 0.61 2.26
CA LEU A 76 -6.31 0.98 1.17
C LEU A 76 -6.76 2.43 1.30
N VAL A 77 -7.25 2.83 2.49
CA VAL A 77 -7.65 4.23 2.77
C VAL A 77 -6.46 5.18 2.59
N LEU A 78 -5.27 4.81 3.07
CA LEU A 78 -4.04 5.58 2.89
C LEU A 78 -3.57 5.68 1.43
N CYS A 79 -4.09 4.85 0.52
CA CYS A 79 -3.90 5.01 -0.92
C CYS A 79 -5.00 5.87 -1.55
N LEU A 80 -6.27 5.59 -1.23
CA LEU A 80 -7.43 6.25 -1.86
C LEU A 80 -7.55 7.73 -1.49
N VAL A 81 -7.26 8.10 -0.23
CA VAL A 81 -7.31 9.50 0.21
C VAL A 81 -6.32 10.35 -0.59
N PRO A 82 -5.04 9.98 -0.73
CA PRO A 82 -4.14 10.66 -1.64
C PRO A 82 -4.60 10.61 -3.09
N VAL A 83 -5.09 9.49 -3.62
CA VAL A 83 -5.58 9.44 -5.01
C VAL A 83 -6.59 10.55 -5.27
N TRP A 84 -7.52 10.78 -4.34
CA TRP A 84 -8.49 11.85 -4.48
C TRP A 84 -7.89 13.26 -4.28
N LYS A 85 -6.95 13.41 -3.34
CA LYS A 85 -6.49 14.74 -2.89
C LYS A 85 -5.18 15.21 -3.55
N LEU A 86 -4.43 14.36 -4.25
CA LEU A 86 -3.10 14.65 -4.77
C LEU A 86 -3.11 15.83 -5.74
N GLY A 87 -4.12 15.88 -6.61
CA GLY A 87 -4.31 16.94 -7.60
C GLY A 87 -4.59 18.33 -6.99
N GLY A 88 -4.85 18.40 -5.68
CA GLY A 88 -5.03 19.67 -4.97
C GLY A 88 -3.73 20.34 -4.51
N GLY A 89 -2.55 19.76 -4.79
CA GLY A 89 -1.25 20.40 -4.53
C GLY A 89 -0.91 20.64 -3.06
N LYS A 90 -1.68 20.09 -2.12
CA LYS A 90 -1.48 20.34 -0.68
C LYS A 90 -0.21 19.65 -0.15
N PRO A 91 0.72 20.37 0.53
CA PRO A 91 1.99 19.80 1.01
C PRO A 91 1.81 18.60 1.96
N TRP A 92 0.76 18.61 2.78
CA TRP A 92 0.48 17.53 3.71
C TRP A 92 0.10 16.22 3.00
N VAL A 93 -0.56 16.29 1.84
CA VAL A 93 -0.93 15.10 1.06
C VAL A 93 0.34 14.41 0.53
N ARG A 94 1.31 15.20 0.04
CA ARG A 94 2.62 14.67 -0.36
C ARG A 94 3.34 13.97 0.80
N ARG A 95 3.33 14.59 1.99
CA ARG A 95 3.93 14.00 3.21
C ARG A 95 3.22 12.70 3.59
N LEU A 96 1.89 12.68 3.56
CA LEU A 96 1.08 11.50 3.83
C LEU A 96 1.43 10.34 2.89
N VAL A 97 1.54 10.59 1.57
CA VAL A 97 1.98 9.56 0.62
C VAL A 97 3.37 9.07 0.97
N THR A 98 4.31 9.98 1.23
CA THR A 98 5.70 9.61 1.54
C THR A 98 5.77 8.71 2.77
N VAL A 99 5.17 9.13 3.88
CA VAL A 99 5.19 8.36 5.14
C VAL A 99 4.48 7.02 4.97
N SER A 100 3.29 7.02 4.37
CA SER A 100 2.52 5.77 4.18
C SER A 100 3.21 4.76 3.27
N LYS A 101 3.87 5.20 2.18
CA LYS A 101 4.61 4.30 1.29
C LYS A 101 5.90 3.78 1.93
N LEU A 102 6.63 4.61 2.68
CA LEU A 102 7.80 4.15 3.42
C LEU A 102 7.43 3.12 4.50
N LEU A 103 6.34 3.38 5.22
CA LEU A 103 5.83 2.41 6.20
C LEU A 103 5.33 1.14 5.52
N GLY A 104 4.66 1.27 4.38
CA GLY A 104 4.24 0.16 3.53
C GLY A 104 5.40 -0.71 3.04
N LEU A 105 6.56 -0.13 2.73
CA LEU A 105 7.79 -0.88 2.41
C LEU A 105 8.29 -1.69 3.60
N VAL A 106 8.31 -1.12 4.80
CA VAL A 106 8.70 -1.83 6.02
C VAL A 106 7.78 -3.03 6.26
N PHE A 107 6.47 -2.81 6.20
CA PHE A 107 5.50 -3.89 6.35
C PHE A 107 5.62 -4.95 5.26
N SER A 108 5.90 -4.54 4.01
CA SER A 108 6.12 -5.46 2.90
C SER A 108 7.33 -6.36 3.15
N MET A 109 8.43 -5.84 3.72
CA MET A 109 9.60 -6.65 4.07
C MET A 109 9.26 -7.69 5.16
N VAL A 110 8.51 -7.29 6.20
CA VAL A 110 8.07 -8.20 7.26
C VAL A 110 7.17 -9.30 6.69
N SER A 111 6.19 -8.93 5.85
CA SER A 111 5.32 -9.92 5.19
C SER A 111 6.09 -10.86 4.27
N TRP A 112 7.10 -10.34 3.55
CA TRP A 112 7.95 -11.13 2.66
C TRP A 112 8.79 -12.16 3.44
N SER A 113 9.34 -11.78 4.59
CA SER A 113 10.08 -12.72 5.43
C SER A 113 9.20 -13.76 6.12
N ALA A 114 7.92 -13.43 6.37
CA ALA A 114 7.02 -14.27 7.17
C ALA A 114 6.27 -15.34 6.35
N SER A 115 6.03 -15.14 5.06
CA SER A 115 5.25 -16.07 4.23
C SER A 115 5.76 -16.12 2.80
N GLY A 116 5.88 -17.34 2.25
CA GLY A 116 6.25 -17.56 0.85
C GLY A 116 5.15 -17.14 -0.13
N MET A 117 3.91 -17.05 0.33
CA MET A 117 2.71 -16.83 -0.50
C MET A 117 2.79 -15.57 -1.37
N PHE A 118 3.48 -14.53 -0.90
CA PHE A 118 3.51 -13.22 -1.56
C PHE A 118 4.86 -12.82 -2.15
N HIS A 119 5.81 -13.76 -2.24
CA HIS A 119 7.18 -13.50 -2.73
C HIS A 119 7.25 -12.93 -4.15
N ALA A 120 6.32 -13.31 -5.02
CA ALA A 120 6.26 -12.76 -6.38
C ALA A 120 5.63 -11.36 -6.43
N VAL A 121 4.71 -11.04 -5.51
CA VAL A 121 3.90 -9.82 -5.55
C VAL A 121 4.56 -8.67 -4.81
N ILE A 122 5.16 -8.94 -3.64
CA ILE A 122 5.74 -7.92 -2.77
C ILE A 122 6.83 -7.08 -3.47
N PRO A 123 7.79 -7.66 -4.23
CA PRO A 123 8.82 -6.86 -4.90
C PRO A 123 8.22 -5.86 -5.90
N VAL A 124 7.21 -6.27 -6.66
CA VAL A 124 6.50 -5.40 -7.62
C VAL A 124 5.83 -4.25 -6.87
N VAL A 125 5.06 -4.55 -5.82
CA VAL A 125 4.41 -3.52 -5.00
C VAL A 125 5.45 -2.58 -4.37
N GLY A 126 6.60 -3.11 -3.92
CA GLY A 126 7.71 -2.33 -3.40
C GLY A 126 8.25 -1.31 -4.41
N VAL A 127 8.49 -1.74 -5.65
CA VAL A 127 8.93 -0.84 -6.74
C VAL A 127 7.90 0.27 -6.99
N LEU A 128 6.61 -0.07 -7.05
CA LEU A 128 5.55 0.93 -7.28
C LEU A 128 5.45 1.94 -6.14
N GLN A 129 5.65 1.51 -4.89
CA GLN A 129 5.70 2.40 -3.73
C GLN A 129 6.88 3.37 -3.81
N VAL A 130 8.09 2.86 -4.11
CA VAL A 130 9.28 3.70 -4.28
C VAL A 130 9.11 4.69 -5.43
N ALA A 131 8.63 4.22 -6.59
CA ALA A 131 8.38 5.06 -7.75
C ALA A 131 7.38 6.19 -7.43
N SER A 132 6.31 5.88 -6.71
CA SER A 132 5.33 6.89 -6.27
C SER A 132 5.98 7.98 -5.41
N VAL A 133 6.87 7.62 -4.48
CA VAL A 133 7.59 8.59 -3.66
C VAL A 133 8.52 9.43 -4.53
N VAL A 134 9.35 8.80 -5.36
CA VAL A 134 10.32 9.50 -6.22
C VAL A 134 9.62 10.52 -7.11
N LEU A 135 8.52 10.15 -7.77
CA LEU A 135 7.74 11.03 -8.65
C LEU A 135 7.19 12.28 -7.93
N LEU A 136 6.92 12.20 -6.63
CA LEU A 136 6.45 13.35 -5.85
C LEU A 136 7.59 14.27 -5.38
N TRP A 137 8.82 13.77 -5.36
CA TRP A 137 10.00 14.48 -4.88
C TRP A 137 10.96 14.95 -5.99
N VAL A 138 10.75 14.54 -7.25
CA VAL A 138 11.43 15.16 -8.40
C VAL A 138 11.06 16.65 -8.55
N PRO A 139 11.87 17.47 -9.24
CA PRO A 139 11.67 18.92 -9.30
C PRO A 139 10.26 19.37 -9.71
N ALA A 140 9.64 18.71 -10.70
CA ALA A 140 8.28 19.03 -11.15
C ALA A 140 7.24 18.81 -10.05
N GLY A 141 7.31 17.68 -9.34
CA GLY A 141 6.45 17.39 -8.19
C GLY A 141 6.69 18.38 -7.05
N ARG A 142 7.95 18.64 -6.70
CA ARG A 142 8.28 19.58 -5.62
C ARG A 142 7.70 20.97 -5.84
N LYS A 143 7.83 21.51 -7.06
CA LYS A 143 7.29 22.82 -7.44
C LYS A 143 5.77 22.88 -7.28
N PHE A 144 5.07 21.85 -7.76
CA PHE A 144 3.61 21.76 -7.66
C PHE A 144 3.12 21.86 -6.20
N PHE A 145 3.74 21.14 -5.28
CA PHE A 145 3.36 21.17 -3.86
C PHE A 145 3.93 22.38 -3.08
N ALA A 146 4.81 23.19 -3.68
CA ALA A 146 5.37 24.39 -3.05
C ALA A 146 4.53 25.66 -3.33
N GLY A 147 3.80 25.69 -4.45
CA GLY A 147 3.01 26.83 -4.90
C GLY A 147 1.60 26.96 -4.30
N CYS A 148 1.10 25.96 -3.56
CA CYS A 148 -0.23 25.97 -2.93
C CYS A 148 -0.18 26.37 -1.44
N ARG A 149 0.40 27.53 -1.12
CA ARG A 149 0.22 28.17 0.19
C ARG A 149 -0.96 29.13 0.14
#